data_AF-A0A7R9HFS2-F1
#
_entry.id   AF-A0A7R9HFS2-F1
#
_cell.length_a   1.000
_cell.length_b   1.000
_cell.length_c   1.000
_cell.angle_alpha   90.00
_cell.angle_beta   90.00
_cell.angle_gamma   90.00
#
_symmetry.space_group_name_H-M   'P 1'
#
loop_
_entity.id
_entity.type
_entity.pdbx_description
1 polymer ?
#
loop_
_entity_poly.entity_id
_entity_poly.type
_entity_poly.pdbx_seq_one_letter_code
_entity_poly.pdbx_strand_id
1 'polypeptide(L)'
;SLSSLFQAYYRQGVALQCLGRHSDALAAFSSGLAQDPKSIQLLAGLVEASMKSPLRITLEPTFHQLEAMKLDKSPFVIISVVGQELLGIGQYAAAVIVLEAALHIGTCSLKLRGSVFSALSSAYWALNSLDK
;
A
#
# COMPACT_ATOMS: atom_id res chain seq x y z
N SER A 1 18.83 15.06 -1.33
CA SER A 1 17.57 15.80 -1.10
C SER A 1 16.45 14.79 -0.98
N LEU A 2 15.34 15.09 -0.27
CA LEU A 2 14.16 14.20 -0.23
C LEU A 2 13.68 13.78 -1.64
N SER A 3 13.94 14.61 -2.65
CA SER A 3 13.63 14.30 -4.05
C SER A 3 14.35 13.08 -4.64
N SER A 4 15.57 12.77 -4.19
CA SER A 4 16.30 11.59 -4.71
C SER A 4 15.80 10.28 -4.12
N LEU A 5 15.22 10.31 -2.91
CA LEU A 5 14.83 9.11 -2.19
C LEU A 5 13.50 8.54 -2.73
N PHE A 6 12.48 9.37 -2.91
CA PHE A 6 11.21 8.89 -3.49
C PHE A 6 11.40 8.40 -4.95
N GLN A 7 12.34 9.02 -5.69
CA GLN A 7 12.66 8.60 -7.05
C GLN A 7 13.35 7.23 -7.08
N ALA A 8 14.14 6.89 -6.06
CA ALA A 8 14.71 5.55 -5.89
C ALA A 8 13.60 4.52 -5.61
N TYR A 9 12.68 4.81 -4.68
CA TYR A 9 11.53 3.94 -4.41
C TYR A 9 10.65 3.72 -5.64
N TYR A 10 10.40 4.76 -6.43
CA TYR A 10 9.64 4.64 -7.67
C TYR A 10 10.32 3.69 -8.66
N ARG A 11 11.63 3.87 -8.92
CA ARG A 11 12.39 3.00 -9.82
C ARG A 11 12.42 1.56 -9.33
N GLN A 12 12.60 1.35 -8.02
CA GLN A 12 12.57 0.03 -7.41
C GLN A 12 11.19 -0.63 -7.59
N GLY A 13 10.10 0.09 -7.33
CA GLY A 13 8.74 -0.42 -7.52
C GLY A 13 8.46 -0.82 -8.97
N VAL A 14 8.87 0.00 -9.94
CA VAL A 14 8.75 -0.33 -11.38
C VAL A 14 9.56 -1.58 -11.73
N ALA A 15 10.81 -1.68 -11.26
CA ALA A 15 11.65 -2.84 -11.52
C ALA A 15 11.04 -4.14 -10.94
N LEU A 16 10.53 -4.08 -9.70
CA LEU A 16 9.87 -5.22 -9.06
C LEU A 16 8.58 -5.63 -9.78
N GLN A 17 7.81 -4.65 -10.28
CA GLN A 17 6.64 -4.92 -11.11
C GLN A 17 7.02 -5.65 -12.41
N CYS A 18 8.08 -5.22 -13.09
CA CYS A 18 8.59 -5.90 -14.30
C CYS A 18 9.07 -7.33 -14.02
N LEU A 19 9.52 -7.62 -12.81
CA LEU A 19 9.89 -8.97 -12.36
C LEU A 19 8.69 -9.82 -11.91
N GLY A 20 7.46 -9.30 -11.96
CA GLY A 20 6.26 -9.99 -11.47
C GLY A 20 6.15 -10.05 -9.94
N ARG A 21 7.07 -9.39 -9.22
CA ARG A 21 7.07 -9.32 -7.75
C ARG A 21 6.14 -8.21 -7.26
N HIS A 22 4.85 -8.40 -7.51
CA HIS A 22 3.85 -7.37 -7.28
C HIS A 22 3.74 -6.92 -5.82
N SER A 23 3.77 -7.84 -4.85
CA SER A 23 3.70 -7.51 -3.42
C SER A 23 4.87 -6.62 -2.98
N ASP A 24 6.09 -6.94 -3.42
CA ASP A 24 7.28 -6.14 -3.13
C ASP A 24 7.22 -4.77 -3.82
N ALA A 25 6.68 -4.71 -5.05
CA ALA A 25 6.48 -3.45 -5.76
C ALA A 25 5.53 -2.52 -4.98
N LEU A 26 4.42 -3.06 -4.47
CA LEU A 26 3.45 -2.33 -3.66
C LEU A 26 4.08 -1.81 -2.36
N ALA A 27 4.91 -2.64 -1.70
CA ALA A 27 5.68 -2.24 -0.53
C ALA A 27 6.63 -1.09 -0.86
N ALA A 28 7.40 -1.18 -1.95
CA ALA A 28 8.33 -0.15 -2.37
C ALA A 28 7.65 1.20 -2.67
N PHE A 29 6.54 1.19 -3.42
CA PHE A 29 5.78 2.41 -3.69
C PHE A 29 5.20 3.01 -2.40
N SER A 30 4.68 2.18 -1.50
CA SER A 30 4.12 2.62 -0.21
C SER A 30 5.18 3.23 0.68
N SER A 31 6.37 2.63 0.79
CA SER A 31 7.51 3.23 1.50
C SER A 31 7.91 4.58 0.91
N GLY A 32 7.88 4.72 -0.42
CA GLY A 32 8.08 6.01 -1.08
C GLY A 32 7.03 7.05 -0.68
N LEU A 33 5.75 6.66 -0.64
CA LEU A 33 4.65 7.55 -0.22
C LEU A 33 4.71 7.93 1.25
N ALA A 34 5.28 7.07 2.12
CA ALA A 34 5.52 7.42 3.51
C ALA A 34 6.53 8.59 3.63
N GLN A 35 7.50 8.67 2.71
CA GLN A 35 8.48 9.76 2.66
C GLN A 35 7.94 11.03 1.99
N ASP A 36 7.16 10.86 0.91
CA ASP A 36 6.47 11.97 0.24
C ASP A 36 5.01 11.62 -0.05
N PRO A 37 4.10 11.91 0.89
CA PRO A 37 2.68 11.59 0.74
C PRO A 37 2.00 12.37 -0.39
N LYS A 38 2.60 13.46 -0.88
CA LYS A 38 2.02 14.29 -1.95
C LYS A 38 2.47 13.85 -3.34
N SER A 39 3.33 12.82 -3.43
CA SER A 39 3.84 12.32 -4.69
C SER A 39 2.76 11.60 -5.51
N ILE A 40 2.20 12.32 -6.48
CA ILE A 40 1.22 11.77 -7.43
C ILE A 40 1.83 10.59 -8.21
N GLN A 41 3.12 10.68 -8.55
CA GLN A 41 3.81 9.65 -9.32
C GLN A 41 3.90 8.33 -8.55
N LEU A 42 4.20 8.36 -7.25
CA LEU A 42 4.24 7.14 -6.43
C LEU A 42 2.83 6.58 -6.21
N LEU A 43 1.83 7.44 -5.99
CA LEU A 43 0.44 7.00 -5.82
C LEU A 43 -0.08 6.33 -7.10
N ALA A 44 0.18 6.92 -8.26
CA ALA A 44 -0.15 6.32 -9.55
C ALA A 44 0.58 4.99 -9.76
N GLY A 45 1.88 4.91 -9.43
CA GLY A 45 2.65 3.68 -9.51
C GLY A 45 2.11 2.56 -8.62
N LEU A 46 1.66 2.89 -7.40
CA LEU A 46 1.00 1.95 -6.50
C LEU A 46 -0.29 1.41 -7.10
N VAL A 47 -1.20 2.30 -7.54
CA VAL A 47 -2.48 1.92 -8.15
C VAL A 47 -2.27 1.07 -9.39
N GLU A 48 -1.34 1.46 -10.26
CA GLU A 48 -1.01 0.69 -11.46
C GLU A 48 -0.46 -0.70 -11.12
N ALA A 49 0.43 -0.79 -10.12
CA ALA A 49 0.95 -2.07 -9.65
C ALA A 49 -0.14 -2.95 -9.05
N SER A 50 -1.08 -2.38 -8.30
CA SER A 50 -2.26 -3.09 -7.80
C SER A 50 -3.08 -3.66 -8.95
N MET A 51 -3.36 -2.86 -9.98
CA MET A 51 -4.18 -3.25 -11.14
C MET A 51 -3.50 -4.24 -12.09
N LYS A 52 -2.17 -4.34 -12.05
CA LYS A 52 -1.37 -5.33 -12.77
C LYS A 52 -1.11 -6.62 -11.98
N SER A 53 -1.48 -6.64 -10.69
CA SER A 53 -1.28 -7.79 -9.82
C SER A 53 -2.53 -8.67 -9.77
N PRO A 54 -2.43 -9.89 -9.18
CA PRO A 54 -3.60 -10.72 -8.91
C PRO A 54 -4.65 -10.05 -8.01
N LEU A 55 -4.28 -9.02 -7.24
CA LEU A 55 -5.20 -8.24 -6.42
C LEU A 55 -6.20 -7.40 -7.23
N ARG A 56 -5.99 -7.25 -8.55
CA ARG A 56 -6.89 -6.47 -9.41
C ARG A 56 -8.36 -6.85 -9.21
N ILE A 57 -8.65 -8.15 -9.14
CA ILE A 57 -10.01 -8.68 -9.07
C ILE A 57 -10.77 -8.14 -7.85
N THR A 58 -10.07 -7.97 -6.72
CA THR A 58 -10.65 -7.45 -5.48
C THR A 58 -10.55 -5.93 -5.40
N LEU A 59 -9.43 -5.34 -5.84
CA LEU A 59 -9.16 -3.90 -5.72
C LEU A 59 -9.87 -3.02 -6.74
N GLU A 60 -10.11 -3.51 -7.97
CA GLU A 60 -10.73 -2.74 -9.04
C GLU A 60 -12.12 -2.16 -8.66
N PRO A 61 -13.09 -2.95 -8.14
CA PRO A 61 -14.37 -2.39 -7.70
C PRO A 61 -14.19 -1.41 -6.53
N THR A 62 -13.26 -1.68 -5.61
CA THR A 62 -12.99 -0.79 -4.48
C THR A 62 -12.42 0.55 -4.95
N PHE A 63 -11.51 0.56 -5.91
CA PHE A 63 -10.97 1.80 -6.47
C PHE A 63 -12.03 2.65 -7.18
N HIS A 64 -12.92 2.03 -7.97
CA HIS A 64 -14.06 2.75 -8.56
C HIS A 64 -14.98 3.34 -7.49
N GLN A 65 -15.23 2.61 -6.40
CA GLN A 65 -16.03 3.11 -5.29
C GLN A 65 -15.35 4.29 -4.58
N LEU A 66 -14.04 4.23 -4.38
CA LEU A 66 -13.26 5.33 -3.77
C LEU A 66 -13.29 6.58 -4.66
N GLU A 67 -13.20 6.43 -5.98
CA GLU A 67 -13.32 7.53 -6.93
C GLU A 67 -14.70 8.19 -6.85
N ALA A 68 -15.78 7.40 -6.81
CA ALA A 68 -17.14 7.92 -6.63
C ALA A 68 -17.30 8.72 -5.31
N MET A 69 -16.54 8.36 -4.28
CA MET A 69 -16.51 9.05 -2.98
C MET A 69 -15.46 10.18 -2.90
N LYS A 70 -14.70 10.44 -3.96
CA LYS A 70 -13.59 11.42 -4.00
C LYS A 70 -12.48 11.13 -2.99
N LEU A 71 -12.26 9.85 -2.69
CA LEU A 71 -11.20 9.36 -1.82
C LEU A 71 -10.02 8.74 -2.60
N ASP A 72 -10.12 8.65 -3.93
CA ASP A 72 -9.11 8.11 -4.85
C ASP A 72 -7.75 8.83 -4.76
N LYS A 73 -7.78 10.12 -4.39
CA LYS A 73 -6.56 10.94 -4.24
C LYS A 73 -5.97 10.91 -2.84
N SER A 74 -6.59 10.20 -1.90
CA SER A 74 -6.09 10.09 -0.53
C SER A 74 -5.06 8.96 -0.45
N PRO A 75 -3.75 9.25 -0.30
CA PRO A 75 -2.72 8.23 -0.25
C PRO A 75 -2.95 7.28 0.94
N PHE A 76 -3.35 7.83 2.08
CA PHE A 76 -3.71 7.05 3.26
C PHE A 76 -4.78 6.00 2.93
N VAL A 77 -5.88 6.39 2.29
CA VAL A 77 -7.00 5.48 2.00
C VAL A 77 -6.58 4.40 1.01
N ILE A 78 -5.92 4.80 -0.08
CA ILE A 78 -5.47 3.85 -1.11
C ILE A 78 -4.49 2.84 -0.54
N ILE A 79 -3.45 3.29 0.17
CA ILE A 79 -2.45 2.40 0.78
C ILE A 79 -3.09 1.49 1.82
N SER A 80 -4.04 2.00 2.62
CA SER A 80 -4.75 1.20 3.63
C SER A 80 -5.54 0.04 3.01
N VAL A 81 -6.26 0.31 1.93
CA VAL A 81 -7.03 -0.71 1.19
C VAL A 81 -6.08 -1.75 0.61
N VAL A 82 -5.01 -1.32 -0.06
CA VAL A 82 -4.01 -2.24 -0.62
C VAL A 82 -3.36 -3.12 0.46
N GLY A 83 -3.01 -2.54 1.61
CA GLY A 83 -2.41 -3.27 2.73
C GLY A 83 -3.35 -4.31 3.34
N GLN A 84 -4.65 -4.00 3.44
CA GLN A 84 -5.67 -4.94 3.93
C GLN A 84 -5.93 -6.07 2.94
N GLU A 85 -5.91 -5.79 1.63
CA GLU A 85 -6.03 -6.83 0.61
C GLU A 85 -4.80 -7.76 0.60
N LEU A 86 -3.59 -7.21 0.75
CA LEU A 86 -2.37 -8.02 0.91
C LEU A 86 -2.45 -8.94 2.13
N LEU A 87 -2.98 -8.45 3.25
CA LEU A 87 -3.24 -9.26 4.44
C LEU A 87 -4.23 -10.40 4.15
N GLY A 88 -5.32 -10.10 3.44
CA GLY A 88 -6.36 -11.07 3.06
C GLY A 88 -5.83 -12.23 2.20
N ILE A 89 -4.87 -11.96 1.31
CA ILE A 89 -4.25 -12.99 0.46
C ILE A 89 -3.01 -13.67 1.10
N GLY A 90 -2.70 -13.36 2.36
CA GLY A 90 -1.58 -13.97 3.09
C GLY A 90 -0.19 -13.40 2.78
N GLN A 91 -0.10 -12.27 2.09
CA GLN A 91 1.17 -11.57 1.83
C GLN A 91 1.57 -10.71 3.04
N TYR A 92 1.78 -11.35 4.19
CA TYR A 92 1.91 -10.67 5.49
C TYR A 92 3.09 -9.69 5.57
N ALA A 93 4.25 -10.04 5.02
CA ALA A 93 5.43 -9.18 5.06
C ALA A 93 5.21 -7.86 4.30
N ALA A 94 4.64 -7.95 3.08
CA ALA A 94 4.28 -6.76 2.31
C ALA A 94 3.14 -5.98 2.98
N ALA A 95 2.13 -6.68 3.54
CA ALA A 95 1.02 -6.04 4.24
C ALA A 95 1.49 -5.18 5.42
N VAL A 96 2.44 -5.67 6.23
CA VAL A 96 3.04 -4.90 7.33
C VAL A 96 3.64 -3.60 6.81
N ILE A 97 4.53 -3.67 5.82
CA ILE A 97 5.22 -2.48 5.27
C ILE A 97 4.21 -1.46 4.72
N VAL A 98 3.20 -1.93 3.98
CA VAL A 98 2.18 -1.09 3.35
C VAL A 98 1.29 -0.44 4.42
N LEU A 99 0.84 -1.18 5.43
CA LEU A 99 -0.01 -0.65 6.50
C LEU A 99 0.75 0.33 7.40
N GLU A 100 2.03 0.08 7.68
CA GLU A 100 2.89 1.03 8.39
C GLU A 100 3.08 2.33 7.62
N ALA A 101 3.30 2.24 6.30
CA ALA A 101 3.37 3.41 5.44
C ALA A 101 2.07 4.24 5.49
N ALA A 102 0.90 3.59 5.49
CA ALA A 102 -0.37 4.29 5.67
C ALA A 102 -0.41 5.02 7.03
N LEU A 103 -0.03 4.36 8.12
CA LEU A 103 -0.02 5.00 9.45
C LEU A 103 0.99 6.16 9.55
N HIS A 104 2.12 6.08 8.84
CA HIS A 104 3.10 7.16 8.77
C HIS A 104 2.55 8.40 8.04
N ILE A 105 1.81 8.19 6.95
CA ILE A 105 1.12 9.27 6.22
C ILE A 105 0.04 9.91 7.09
N GLY A 106 -0.71 9.07 7.80
CA GLY A 106 -1.74 9.49 8.74
C GLY A 106 -3.05 9.94 8.08
N THR A 107 -4.07 10.09 8.92
CA THR A 107 -5.41 10.56 8.56
C THR A 107 -6.06 11.24 9.75
N CYS A 108 -6.98 12.16 9.50
CA CYS A 108 -7.83 12.75 10.54
C CYS A 108 -8.95 11.79 11.00
N SER A 109 -9.24 10.74 10.22
CA SER A 109 -10.29 9.78 10.56
C SER A 109 -9.79 8.72 11.54
N LEU A 110 -10.18 8.87 12.81
CA LEU A 110 -9.86 7.89 13.86
C LEU A 110 -10.38 6.48 13.55
N LYS A 111 -11.55 6.39 12.89
CA LYS A 111 -12.14 5.10 12.47
C LYS A 111 -11.26 4.38 11.47
N LEU A 112 -10.81 5.08 10.41
CA LEU A 112 -9.94 4.49 9.40
C LEU A 112 -8.58 4.14 9.99
N ARG A 113 -8.02 5.02 10.84
CA ARG A 113 -6.76 4.74 11.53
C ARG A 113 -6.85 3.50 12.43
N GLY A 114 -7.94 3.34 13.18
CA GLY A 114 -8.18 2.17 14.03
C GLY A 114 -8.30 0.87 13.22
N SER A 115 -8.97 0.91 12.07
CA SER A 115 -9.03 -0.22 11.14
C SER A 115 -7.64 -0.65 10.66
N VAL A 116 -6.79 0.31 10.27
CA VAL A 116 -5.40 0.02 9.85
C VAL A 116 -4.57 -0.55 10.99
N PHE A 117 -4.68 -0.04 12.21
CA PHE A 117 -4.00 -0.62 13.37
C PHE A 117 -4.41 -2.07 13.63
N SER A 118 -5.71 -2.37 13.52
CA SER A 118 -6.23 -3.75 13.69
C SER A 118 -5.67 -4.70 12.63
N ALA A 119 -5.68 -4.26 11.36
CA ALA A 119 -5.09 -5.01 10.26
C ALA A 119 -3.59 -5.22 10.46
N LEU A 120 -2.85 -4.18 10.87
CA LEU A 120 -1.40 -4.26 11.10
C LEU A 120 -1.07 -5.23 12.24
N SER A 121 -1.85 -5.19 13.32
CA SER A 121 -1.71 -6.12 14.45
C SER A 121 -1.92 -7.57 14.00
N SER A 122 -2.92 -7.79 13.14
CA SER A 122 -3.22 -9.10 12.56
C SER A 122 -2.10 -9.58 11.63
N ALA A 123 -1.55 -8.67 10.81
CA ALA A 123 -0.43 -8.96 9.92
C ALA A 123 0.84 -9.35 10.69
N TYR A 124 1.16 -8.63 11.77
CA TYR A 124 2.28 -8.96 12.66
C TYR A 124 2.11 -10.30 13.34
N TRP A 125 0.91 -10.59 13.85
CA TRP A 125 0.62 -11.87 14.48
C TRP A 125 0.78 -13.04 13.49
N ALA A 126 0.22 -12.91 12.28
CA ALA A 126 0.34 -13.91 11.24
C ALA A 126 1.80 -14.12 10.79
N LEU A 127 2.55 -13.04 10.57
CA LEU A 127 3.96 -13.10 10.18
C LEU A 127 4.81 -13.84 11.23
N ASN A 128 4.62 -13.53 12.51
CA ASN A 128 5.35 -14.19 13.61
C ASN A 128 4.90 -15.64 13.85
N SER A 129 3.68 -16.01 13.44
CA SER A 129 3.19 -17.39 13.55
C SER A 129 3.76 -18.33 12.49
N LEU A 130 4.24 -17.79 11.36
CA LEU A 130 4.87 -18.55 10.28
C LEU A 130 6.36 -18.79 10.49
N ASP A 131 6.99 -18.01 11.37
CA ASP A 131 8.42 -18.14 11.73
C ASP A 131 8.67 -19.21 12.82
N LYS A 132 7.60 -19.87 13.30
CA LYS A 132 7.61 -20.94 14.30
C LYS A 132 7.40 -22.30 13.67
#